data_AF-A0A4R3Q1W4-F1
#
_entry.id   AF-A0A4R3Q1W4-F1
#
_cell.length_a   1.000
_cell.length_b   1.000
_cell.length_c   1.000
_cell.angle_alpha   90.00
_cell.angle_beta   90.00
_cell.angle_gamma   90.00
#
_symmetry.space_group_name_H-M   'P 1'
#
loop_
_entity.id
_entity.type
_entity.pdbx_description
1 polymer ?
#
loop_
_entity_poly.entity_id
_entity_poly.type
_entity_poly.pdbx_seq_one_letter_code
_entity_poly.pdbx_strand_id
1 'polypeptide(L)'
;MAINDVCPMPDSFPDLYNTQSNEAWRDFFEEHSHIVLVANSDVLDPRSIRSHVPDDTLFIFFNKAYKVLHENFAGRSMLVARSGSMGANIVHRHEVDDVLRYFSKCEFAGILNIRTAADERFSPASKFNGAKVLHADLEPLMSRKYPPNKIPTSGFALIIWMRELQIKSQIVLAGFSGRRSPRWKVFDVHDWTFERAFLRLLADREVITNFGQLTSARFEILSQQFQDASAAEIQSAINETLAARLDDALAHIDSLMSITKWQRALNSAFRRIRPKTRKQRSLDRNK
;
A
#
# COMPACT_ATOMS: atom_id res chain seq x y z
N MET A 1 -19.70 -6.15 -44.50
CA MET A 1 -18.50 -6.95 -44.22
C MET A 1 -17.86 -6.34 -42.98
N ALA A 2 -18.20 -6.87 -41.80
CA ALA A 2 -17.68 -6.41 -40.51
C ALA A 2 -16.92 -7.59 -39.90
N ILE A 3 -15.62 -7.42 -39.70
CA ILE A 3 -14.73 -8.45 -39.17
C ILE A 3 -14.76 -8.27 -37.65
N ASN A 4 -15.40 -9.20 -36.96
CA ASN A 4 -15.35 -9.31 -35.50
C ASN A 4 -14.00 -9.94 -35.13
N ASP A 5 -13.05 -9.14 -34.66
CA ASP A 5 -11.84 -9.63 -33.99
C ASP A 5 -12.20 -10.12 -32.59
N VAL A 6 -12.58 -11.39 -32.49
CA VAL A 6 -12.72 -12.11 -31.23
C VAL A 6 -11.38 -12.79 -30.96
N CYS A 7 -10.65 -12.30 -29.94
CA CYS A 7 -9.47 -12.97 -29.43
C CYS A 7 -9.88 -14.33 -28.83
N PRO A 8 -9.27 -15.46 -29.22
CA PRO A 8 -9.68 -16.78 -28.74
C PRO A 8 -9.25 -16.95 -27.27
N MET A 9 -10.21 -17.22 -26.40
CA MET A 9 -9.93 -17.68 -25.03
C MET A 9 -9.73 -19.20 -25.08
N PRO A 10 -8.60 -19.74 -24.56
CA PRO A 10 -8.41 -21.18 -24.52
C PRO A 10 -9.30 -21.81 -23.44
N ASP A 11 -10.06 -22.82 -23.87
CA ASP A 11 -10.84 -23.72 -23.02
C ASP A 11 -9.90 -24.62 -22.20
N SER A 12 -9.92 -24.48 -20.89
CA SER A 12 -9.66 -25.54 -19.91
C SER A 12 -10.05 -25.02 -18.53
N PHE A 13 -10.61 -25.87 -17.67
CA PHE A 13 -11.00 -25.49 -16.31
C PHE A 13 -9.78 -24.92 -15.57
N PRO A 14 -9.74 -23.61 -15.29
CA PRO A 14 -8.49 -22.93 -14.98
C PRO A 14 -8.13 -23.15 -13.52
N ASP A 15 -6.83 -23.22 -13.24
CA ASP A 15 -6.28 -23.07 -11.90
C ASP A 15 -7.09 -22.00 -11.14
N LEU A 16 -7.63 -22.36 -9.97
CA LEU A 16 -8.47 -21.47 -9.15
C LEU A 16 -7.78 -20.11 -8.90
N TYR A 17 -6.45 -20.14 -8.93
CA TYR A 17 -5.53 -19.02 -8.81
C TYR A 17 -4.53 -19.04 -9.97
N ASN A 18 -4.38 -17.90 -10.65
CA ASN A 18 -3.42 -17.76 -11.74
C ASN A 18 -2.09 -17.26 -11.19
N THR A 19 -1.25 -18.17 -10.70
CA THR A 19 0.10 -17.84 -10.21
C THR A 19 1.12 -17.91 -11.34
N GLN A 20 2.17 -17.09 -11.25
CA GLN A 20 3.28 -17.06 -12.20
C GLN A 20 4.60 -17.38 -11.48
N SER A 21 5.61 -17.83 -12.22
CA SER A 21 6.95 -18.02 -11.65
C SER A 21 7.59 -16.68 -11.28
N ASN A 22 8.63 -16.71 -10.45
CA ASN A 22 9.37 -15.49 -10.11
C ASN A 22 10.04 -14.89 -11.35
N GLU A 23 10.52 -15.72 -12.28
CA GLU A 23 11.11 -15.27 -13.54
C GLU A 23 10.07 -14.55 -14.40
N ALA A 24 8.87 -15.11 -14.55
CA ALA A 24 7.79 -14.47 -15.31
C ALA A 24 7.37 -13.13 -14.68
N TRP A 25 7.35 -13.04 -13.35
CA TRP A 25 7.08 -11.78 -12.66
C TRP A 25 8.20 -10.76 -12.85
N ARG A 26 9.46 -11.19 -12.76
CA ARG A 26 10.61 -10.32 -13.02
C ARG A 26 10.54 -9.78 -14.44
N ASP A 27 10.33 -10.64 -15.43
CA ASP A 27 10.25 -10.26 -16.85
C ASP A 27 9.10 -9.26 -17.07
N PHE A 28 7.91 -9.52 -16.50
CA PHE A 28 6.78 -8.58 -16.54
C PHE A 28 7.12 -7.20 -15.98
N PHE A 29 7.79 -7.14 -14.84
CA PHE A 29 8.19 -5.85 -14.24
C PHE A 29 9.28 -5.15 -15.07
N GLU A 30 10.21 -5.90 -15.64
CA GLU A 30 11.32 -5.39 -16.46
C GLU A 30 10.90 -4.92 -17.86
N GLU A 31 9.70 -5.24 -18.34
CA GLU A 31 9.10 -4.61 -19.52
C GLU A 31 8.88 -3.10 -19.35
N HIS A 32 8.93 -2.61 -18.11
CA HIS A 32 8.73 -1.21 -17.76
C HIS A 32 10.02 -0.62 -17.20
N SER A 33 10.46 0.52 -17.75
CA SER A 33 11.61 1.24 -17.22
C SER A 33 11.40 1.72 -15.77
N HIS A 34 10.17 2.13 -15.44
CA HIS A 34 9.78 2.64 -14.14
C HIS A 34 8.51 1.95 -13.64
N ILE A 35 8.45 1.77 -12.32
CA ILE A 35 7.27 1.25 -11.62
C ILE A 35 6.90 2.25 -10.53
N VAL A 36 5.78 2.94 -10.72
CA VAL A 36 5.29 3.95 -9.77
C VAL A 36 4.24 3.34 -8.85
N LEU A 37 4.54 3.21 -7.57
CA LEU A 37 3.56 2.82 -6.56
C LEU A 37 2.83 4.07 -6.08
N VAL A 38 1.51 4.10 -6.28
CA VAL A 38 0.66 5.23 -5.88
C VAL A 38 -0.05 4.89 -4.58
N ALA A 39 0.39 5.49 -3.47
CA ALA A 39 -0.28 5.36 -2.19
C ALA A 39 -1.68 6.00 -2.24
N ASN A 40 -2.60 5.49 -1.43
CA ASN A 40 -3.93 6.07 -1.25
C ASN A 40 -3.88 7.35 -0.40
N SER A 41 -3.17 8.38 -0.87
CA SER A 41 -3.03 9.68 -0.21
C SER A 41 -3.54 10.81 -1.10
N ASP A 42 -4.25 11.75 -0.51
CA ASP A 42 -4.87 12.88 -1.22
C ASP A 42 -3.83 13.98 -1.63
N VAL A 43 -2.53 13.72 -1.44
CA VAL A 43 -1.46 14.73 -1.51
C VAL A 43 -0.86 14.85 -2.91
N LEU A 44 -0.96 13.82 -3.75
CA LEU A 44 -0.36 13.81 -5.08
C LEU A 44 -1.39 13.37 -6.12
N ASP A 45 -1.50 14.14 -7.20
CA ASP A 45 -2.29 13.79 -8.38
C ASP A 45 -1.48 12.85 -9.29
N PRO A 46 -1.90 11.59 -9.51
CA PRO A 46 -1.19 10.64 -10.36
C PRO A 46 -0.92 11.15 -11.79
N ARG A 47 -1.74 12.07 -12.32
CA ARG A 47 -1.50 12.66 -13.65
C ARG A 47 -0.28 13.56 -13.69
N SER A 48 -0.10 14.36 -12.65
CA SER A 48 1.09 15.21 -12.51
C SER A 48 2.36 14.36 -12.47
N ILE A 49 2.31 13.15 -11.91
CA ILE A 49 3.45 12.23 -11.87
C ILE A 49 3.77 11.73 -13.26
N ARG A 50 2.74 11.39 -14.04
CA ARG A 50 2.88 10.89 -15.41
C ARG A 50 3.67 11.82 -16.31
N SER A 51 3.52 13.14 -16.19
CA SER A 51 4.30 14.08 -17.01
C SER A 51 5.80 14.13 -16.66
N HIS A 52 6.23 13.46 -15.60
CA HIS A 52 7.61 13.46 -15.10
C HIS A 52 8.27 12.08 -15.16
N VAL A 53 7.61 11.08 -15.72
CA VAL A 53 8.13 9.71 -15.87
C VAL A 53 7.97 9.25 -17.32
N PRO A 54 8.75 8.28 -17.79
CA PRO A 54 8.65 7.76 -19.16
C PRO A 54 7.26 7.16 -19.49
N ASP A 55 6.90 7.13 -20.77
CA ASP A 55 5.58 6.63 -21.22
C ASP A 55 5.38 5.13 -20.99
N ASP A 56 6.46 4.35 -20.92
CA ASP A 56 6.40 2.91 -20.66
C ASP A 56 6.19 2.55 -19.18
N THR A 57 6.14 3.55 -18.29
CA THR A 57 5.99 3.41 -16.84
C THR A 57 4.72 2.67 -16.45
N LEU A 58 4.86 1.68 -15.56
CA LEU A 58 3.74 0.98 -14.92
C LEU A 58 3.31 1.69 -13.64
N PHE A 59 2.04 2.10 -13.57
CA PHE A 59 1.44 2.67 -12.36
C PHE A 59 0.68 1.61 -11.55
N ILE A 60 1.13 1.37 -10.33
CA ILE A 60 0.50 0.43 -9.40
C ILE A 60 -0.39 1.18 -8.41
N PHE A 61 -1.69 0.88 -8.47
CA PHE A 61 -2.70 1.39 -7.56
C PHE A 61 -3.16 0.30 -6.60
N PHE A 62 -3.74 0.68 -5.46
CA PHE A 62 -4.24 -0.28 -4.47
C PHE A 62 -5.77 -0.25 -4.37
N ASN A 63 -6.35 -1.24 -3.69
CA ASN A 63 -7.79 -1.46 -3.38
C ASN A 63 -8.75 -0.24 -3.29
N LYS A 64 -8.27 0.98 -3.03
CA LYS A 64 -9.09 2.20 -2.96
C LYS A 64 -8.62 3.25 -3.98
N ALA A 65 -8.36 2.82 -5.21
CA ALA A 65 -7.87 3.69 -6.29
C ALA A 65 -8.75 4.93 -6.51
N TYR A 66 -10.06 4.84 -6.28
CA TYR A 66 -11.01 5.98 -6.29
C TYR A 66 -10.68 7.13 -5.31
N LYS A 67 -9.75 6.93 -4.37
CA LYS A 67 -9.26 8.00 -3.49
C LYS A 67 -8.28 8.94 -4.17
N VAL A 68 -7.57 8.44 -5.18
CA VAL A 68 -6.52 9.17 -5.90
C VAL A 68 -6.86 9.36 -7.37
N LEU A 69 -7.76 8.55 -7.91
CA LEU A 69 -8.31 8.66 -9.25
C LEU A 69 -9.75 9.18 -9.17
N HIS A 70 -10.00 10.32 -9.81
CA HIS A 70 -11.32 10.93 -9.91
C HIS A 70 -12.01 10.65 -11.25
N GLU A 71 -11.26 10.22 -12.25
CA GLU A 71 -11.72 9.78 -13.57
C GLU A 71 -10.74 8.72 -14.11
N ASN A 72 -10.97 8.26 -15.34
CA ASN A 72 -10.19 7.20 -15.96
C ASN A 72 -8.69 7.58 -16.09
N PHE A 73 -7.81 6.67 -15.68
CA PHE A 73 -6.36 6.81 -15.79
C PHE A 73 -5.88 6.21 -17.11
N ALA A 74 -5.30 7.07 -17.95
CA ALA A 74 -4.90 6.72 -19.32
C ALA A 74 -3.51 6.07 -19.45
N GLY A 75 -2.77 5.86 -18.35
CA GLY A 75 -1.45 5.23 -18.37
C GLY A 75 -1.50 3.72 -18.11
N ARG A 76 -0.39 3.04 -18.43
CA ARG A 76 -0.18 1.63 -18.08
C ARG A 76 -0.36 1.44 -16.59
N SER A 77 -1.24 0.54 -16.22
CA SER A 77 -1.66 0.44 -14.83
C SER A 77 -2.03 -0.96 -14.39
N MET A 78 -1.82 -1.22 -13.10
CA MET A 78 -2.22 -2.46 -12.44
C MET A 78 -2.86 -2.14 -11.09
N LEU A 79 -3.90 -2.90 -10.75
CA LEU A 79 -4.55 -2.79 -9.45
C LEU A 79 -4.07 -3.92 -8.54
N VAL A 80 -3.53 -3.56 -7.39
CA VAL A 80 -3.17 -4.51 -6.34
C VAL A 80 -4.30 -4.63 -5.34
N ALA A 81 -4.83 -5.84 -5.25
CA ALA A 81 -5.86 -6.21 -4.30
C ALA A 81 -5.31 -7.17 -3.25
N ARG A 82 -4.98 -6.67 -2.06
CA ARG A 82 -4.63 -7.56 -0.94
C ARG A 82 -5.87 -8.27 -0.41
N SER A 83 -5.72 -9.57 -0.22
CA SER A 83 -6.70 -10.44 0.42
C SER A 83 -6.82 -10.17 1.92
N GLY A 84 -8.02 -10.40 2.46
CA GLY A 84 -8.25 -10.60 3.89
C GLY A 84 -8.69 -12.04 4.16
N SER A 85 -9.17 -12.31 5.37
CA SER A 85 -9.72 -13.62 5.74
C SER A 85 -10.92 -14.06 4.88
N MET A 86 -11.64 -13.10 4.27
CA MET A 86 -12.81 -13.32 3.43
C MET A 86 -12.54 -13.14 1.91
N GLY A 87 -11.28 -13.03 1.48
CA GLY A 87 -10.95 -12.67 0.09
C GLY A 87 -10.52 -11.21 -0.08
N ALA A 88 -10.29 -10.80 -1.33
CA ALA A 88 -10.00 -9.42 -1.69
C ALA A 88 -11.16 -8.50 -1.28
N ASN A 89 -10.84 -7.36 -0.65
CA ASN A 89 -11.86 -6.47 -0.10
C ASN A 89 -12.81 -5.91 -1.19
N ILE A 90 -12.31 -5.65 -2.40
CA ILE A 90 -13.13 -5.19 -3.53
C ILE A 90 -14.14 -6.24 -3.99
N VAL A 91 -13.81 -7.54 -3.87
CA VAL A 91 -14.72 -8.65 -4.18
C VAL A 91 -15.80 -8.79 -3.12
N HIS A 92 -15.39 -8.89 -1.86
CA HIS A 92 -16.32 -9.05 -0.73
C HIS A 92 -17.31 -7.87 -0.61
N ARG A 93 -16.92 -6.68 -1.04
CA ARG A 93 -17.78 -5.48 -1.02
C ARG A 93 -18.58 -5.27 -2.30
N HIS A 94 -18.40 -6.11 -3.32
CA HIS A 94 -19.00 -5.93 -4.64
C HIS A 94 -18.61 -4.58 -5.29
N GLU A 95 -17.39 -4.13 -5.06
CA GLU A 95 -16.83 -2.86 -5.56
C GLU A 95 -15.93 -3.05 -6.79
N VAL A 96 -15.90 -4.24 -7.41
CA VAL A 96 -14.98 -4.55 -8.51
C VAL A 96 -15.18 -3.61 -9.69
N ASP A 97 -16.41 -3.51 -10.23
CA ASP A 97 -16.70 -2.66 -11.40
C ASP A 97 -16.50 -1.17 -11.08
N ASP A 98 -16.86 -0.76 -9.85
CA ASP A 98 -16.67 0.61 -9.37
C ASP A 98 -15.20 1.02 -9.33
N VAL A 99 -14.31 0.08 -9.03
CA VAL A 99 -12.86 0.34 -9.04
C VAL A 99 -12.31 0.24 -10.46
N LEU A 100 -12.78 -0.73 -11.26
CA LEU A 100 -12.28 -0.95 -12.62
C LEU A 100 -12.59 0.20 -13.59
N ARG A 101 -13.67 0.97 -13.37
CA ARG A 101 -14.01 2.13 -14.21
C ARG A 101 -12.91 3.20 -14.28
N TYR A 102 -12.01 3.23 -13.30
CA TYR A 102 -10.91 4.18 -13.22
C TYR A 102 -9.69 3.79 -14.06
N PHE A 103 -9.70 2.63 -14.72
CA PHE A 103 -8.58 2.15 -15.52
C PHE A 103 -8.94 2.05 -17.00
N SER A 104 -8.02 2.44 -17.88
CA SER A 104 -8.18 2.28 -19.33
C SER A 104 -8.18 0.80 -19.71
N LYS A 105 -9.14 0.34 -20.53
CA LYS A 105 -9.20 -1.06 -20.96
C LYS A 105 -7.96 -1.50 -21.77
N CYS A 106 -7.31 -0.59 -22.46
CA CYS A 106 -6.16 -0.90 -23.32
C CYS A 106 -4.84 -0.95 -22.54
N GLU A 107 -4.72 -0.13 -21.49
CA GLU A 107 -3.47 0.05 -20.73
C GLU A 107 -3.51 -0.65 -19.36
N PHE A 108 -4.64 -1.26 -18.99
CA PHE A 108 -4.79 -1.95 -17.72
C PHE A 108 -4.25 -3.38 -17.81
N ALA A 109 -3.13 -3.63 -17.15
CA ALA A 109 -2.45 -4.93 -17.08
C ALA A 109 -3.24 -5.98 -16.28
N GLY A 110 -4.22 -5.56 -15.49
CA GLY A 110 -5.11 -6.41 -14.71
C GLY A 110 -5.02 -6.18 -13.20
N ILE A 111 -5.55 -7.14 -12.45
CA ILE A 111 -5.56 -7.15 -10.99
C ILE A 111 -4.51 -8.14 -10.50
N LEU A 112 -3.61 -7.69 -9.64
CA LEU A 112 -2.74 -8.53 -8.86
C LEU A 112 -3.37 -8.76 -7.47
N ASN A 113 -3.96 -9.93 -7.26
CA ASN A 113 -4.45 -10.33 -5.95
C ASN A 113 -3.30 -10.91 -5.12
N ILE A 114 -2.90 -10.20 -4.05
CA ILE A 114 -1.81 -10.64 -3.18
C ILE A 114 -2.31 -11.19 -1.85
N ARG A 115 -1.54 -12.12 -1.29
CA ARG A 115 -1.63 -12.55 0.11
C ARG A 115 -0.31 -12.21 0.82
N THR A 116 -0.38 -11.74 2.05
CA THR A 116 0.76 -11.37 2.88
C THR A 116 0.77 -12.01 4.27
N ALA A 117 -0.33 -12.65 4.68
CA ALA A 117 -0.46 -13.33 5.97
C ALA A 117 -1.19 -14.67 5.82
N ALA A 118 -0.92 -15.61 6.72
CA ALA A 118 -1.41 -16.99 6.63
C ALA A 118 -2.94 -17.11 6.77
N ASP A 119 -3.58 -16.17 7.47
CA ASP A 119 -5.03 -16.13 7.68
C ASP A 119 -5.79 -15.52 6.50
N GLU A 120 -5.09 -14.93 5.52
CA GLU A 120 -5.69 -14.36 4.32
C GLU A 120 -5.98 -15.44 3.27
N ARG A 121 -7.06 -15.24 2.52
CA ARG A 121 -7.52 -16.15 1.47
C ARG A 121 -7.66 -15.42 0.16
N PHE A 122 -7.22 -16.02 -0.94
CA PHE A 122 -7.45 -15.45 -2.26
C PHE A 122 -8.93 -15.44 -2.62
N SER A 123 -9.34 -14.44 -3.40
CA SER A 123 -10.59 -14.53 -4.15
C SER A 123 -10.29 -15.25 -5.48
N PRO A 124 -11.15 -16.18 -5.93
CA PRO A 124 -10.96 -16.83 -7.22
C PRO A 124 -11.14 -15.81 -8.35
N ALA A 125 -10.44 -16.01 -9.47
CA ALA A 125 -10.44 -15.06 -10.61
C ALA A 125 -11.86 -14.75 -11.13
N SER A 126 -12.76 -15.75 -11.11
CA SER A 126 -14.17 -15.61 -11.52
C SER A 126 -14.98 -14.59 -10.70
N LYS A 127 -14.48 -14.16 -9.53
CA LYS A 127 -15.14 -13.16 -8.69
C LYS A 127 -14.70 -11.73 -8.98
N PHE A 128 -13.83 -11.51 -9.96
CA PHE A 128 -13.37 -10.19 -10.39
C PHE A 128 -14.02 -9.73 -11.70
N ASN A 129 -15.26 -10.16 -11.96
CA ASN A 129 -16.12 -9.66 -13.05
C ASN A 129 -15.45 -9.67 -14.45
N GLY A 130 -14.68 -10.71 -14.75
CA GLY A 130 -14.02 -10.89 -16.06
C GLY A 130 -12.73 -10.10 -16.25
N ALA A 131 -12.25 -9.35 -15.25
CA ALA A 131 -10.92 -8.76 -15.30
C ALA A 131 -9.82 -9.85 -15.34
N LYS A 132 -8.71 -9.55 -16.02
CA LYS A 132 -7.49 -10.36 -15.89
C LYS A 132 -7.02 -10.30 -14.44
N VAL A 133 -6.84 -11.45 -13.80
CA VAL A 133 -6.36 -11.57 -12.42
C VAL A 133 -5.15 -12.48 -12.38
N LEU A 134 -4.12 -12.03 -11.68
CA LEU A 134 -2.95 -12.81 -11.30
C LEU A 134 -2.87 -12.88 -9.77
N HIS A 135 -2.35 -13.98 -9.25
CA HIS A 135 -2.23 -14.24 -7.83
C HIS A 135 -0.76 -14.32 -7.43
N ALA A 136 -0.39 -13.65 -6.33
CA ALA A 136 0.95 -13.75 -5.76
C ALA A 136 0.87 -13.98 -4.25
N ASP A 137 1.40 -15.13 -3.82
CA ASP A 137 1.48 -15.49 -2.42
C ASP A 137 2.80 -14.98 -1.82
N LEU A 138 2.71 -13.84 -1.15
CA LEU A 138 3.85 -13.18 -0.51
C LEU A 138 3.96 -13.55 0.97
N GLU A 139 3.05 -14.36 1.52
CA GLU A 139 3.08 -14.77 2.92
C GLU A 139 4.42 -15.41 3.32
N PRO A 140 5.00 -16.36 2.55
CA PRO A 140 6.26 -16.99 2.94
C PRO A 140 7.42 -15.98 2.98
N LEU A 141 7.36 -14.96 2.14
CA LEU A 141 8.37 -13.90 2.11
C LEU A 141 8.21 -12.97 3.32
N MET A 142 6.97 -12.57 3.62
CA MET A 142 6.68 -11.65 4.72
C MET A 142 6.91 -12.28 6.09
N SER A 143 6.57 -13.55 6.28
CA SER A 143 6.81 -14.27 7.54
C SER A 143 8.29 -14.32 7.94
N ARG A 144 9.21 -14.22 6.97
CA ARG A 144 10.67 -14.17 7.22
C ARG A 144 11.22 -12.76 7.36
N LYS A 145 10.62 -11.75 6.73
CA LYS A 145 11.22 -10.41 6.57
C LYS A 145 10.47 -9.29 7.27
N TYR A 146 9.33 -9.58 7.89
CA TYR A 146 8.49 -8.59 8.55
C TYR A 146 8.38 -8.86 10.07
N PRO A 147 8.19 -7.82 10.92
CA PRO A 147 8.02 -8.01 12.35
C PRO A 147 6.90 -9.00 12.70
N PRO A 148 7.12 -9.90 13.68
CA PRO A 148 6.12 -10.87 14.09
C PRO A 148 4.87 -10.16 14.65
N ASN A 149 3.70 -10.79 14.51
CA ASN A 149 2.41 -10.29 14.99
C ASN A 149 1.91 -8.99 14.33
N LYS A 150 2.54 -8.55 13.24
CA LYS A 150 2.09 -7.42 12.41
C LYS A 150 1.91 -7.91 10.98
N ILE A 151 1.01 -7.27 10.24
CA ILE A 151 0.77 -7.56 8.81
C ILE A 151 1.40 -6.41 8.02
N PRO A 152 2.12 -6.66 6.92
CA PRO A 152 2.66 -5.58 6.09
C PRO A 152 1.56 -4.86 5.31
N THR A 153 1.79 -3.60 4.96
CA THR A 153 1.00 -2.92 3.96
C THR A 153 1.26 -3.52 2.57
N SER A 154 0.27 -3.43 1.68
CA SER A 154 0.39 -3.96 0.32
C SER A 154 1.53 -3.32 -0.47
N GLY A 155 1.76 -2.01 -0.27
CA GLY A 155 2.87 -1.31 -0.93
C GLY A 155 4.22 -1.80 -0.43
N PHE A 156 4.37 -1.96 0.89
CA PHE A 156 5.60 -2.51 1.47
C PHE A 156 5.90 -3.93 0.98
N ALA A 157 4.90 -4.81 0.99
CA ALA A 157 5.05 -6.19 0.53
C ALA A 157 5.51 -6.27 -0.94
N LEU A 158 4.96 -5.42 -1.81
CA LEU A 158 5.38 -5.35 -3.22
C LEU A 158 6.82 -4.87 -3.39
N ILE A 159 7.24 -3.86 -2.63
CA ILE A 159 8.61 -3.33 -2.73
C ILE A 159 9.62 -4.40 -2.32
N ILE A 160 9.36 -5.11 -1.21
CA ILE A 160 10.23 -6.23 -0.81
C ILE A 160 10.20 -7.32 -1.88
N TRP A 161 9.04 -7.68 -2.40
CA TRP A 161 8.94 -8.73 -3.40
C TRP A 161 9.70 -8.39 -4.68
N MET A 162 9.49 -7.20 -5.25
CA MET A 162 10.25 -6.72 -6.42
C MET A 162 11.76 -6.66 -6.15
N ARG A 163 12.18 -6.31 -4.92
CA ARG A 163 13.58 -6.38 -4.51
C ARG A 163 14.12 -7.80 -4.49
N GLU A 164 13.36 -8.79 -4.01
CA GLU A 164 13.77 -10.20 -4.05
C GLU A 164 13.81 -10.76 -5.47
N LEU A 165 12.94 -10.27 -6.35
CA LEU A 165 12.99 -10.57 -7.78
C LEU A 165 14.21 -9.96 -8.47
N GLN A 166 14.90 -9.01 -7.81
CA GLN A 166 16.06 -8.29 -8.33
C GLN A 166 15.78 -7.61 -9.68
N ILE A 167 14.59 -7.02 -9.81
CA ILE A 167 14.22 -6.28 -11.03
C ILE A 167 15.17 -5.09 -11.24
N LYS A 168 15.43 -4.76 -12.51
CA LYS A 168 16.24 -3.59 -12.89
C LYS A 168 15.44 -2.30 -13.01
N SER A 169 14.11 -2.38 -13.07
CA SER A 169 13.23 -1.21 -13.22
C SER A 169 13.33 -0.27 -12.02
N GLN A 170 13.25 1.03 -12.28
CA GLN A 170 13.28 2.04 -11.21
C GLN A 170 11.96 2.03 -10.43
N ILE A 171 12.03 1.77 -9.12
CA ILE A 171 10.85 1.79 -8.26
C ILE A 171 10.66 3.21 -7.70
N VAL A 172 9.52 3.82 -8.02
CA VAL A 172 9.17 5.18 -7.60
C VAL A 172 7.98 5.15 -6.64
N LEU A 173 8.13 5.75 -5.46
CA LEU A 173 7.08 5.84 -4.46
C LEU A 173 6.39 7.21 -4.52
N ALA A 174 5.09 7.20 -4.81
CA ALA A 174 4.26 8.39 -4.81
C ALA A 174 3.28 8.37 -3.62
N GLY A 175 3.37 9.36 -2.74
CA GLY A 175 2.41 9.55 -1.64
C GLY A 175 2.71 8.72 -0.38
N PHE A 176 3.89 8.11 -0.31
CA PHE A 176 4.39 7.34 0.85
C PHE A 176 4.94 8.23 1.97
N SER A 177 4.51 9.49 2.05
CA SER A 177 5.09 10.50 2.93
C SER A 177 4.83 10.28 4.44
N GLY A 178 3.88 9.40 4.78
CA GLY A 178 3.47 9.16 6.16
C GLY A 178 2.73 10.34 6.82
N ARG A 179 2.40 11.40 6.07
CA ARG A 179 1.54 12.49 6.58
C ARG A 179 0.12 11.95 6.74
N ARG A 180 -0.35 12.01 7.99
CA ARG A 180 -1.68 11.54 8.41
C ARG A 180 -2.74 12.37 7.69
N SER A 181 -3.50 11.77 6.75
CA SER A 181 -4.75 12.40 6.33
C SER A 181 -5.74 12.28 7.50
N PRO A 182 -6.31 13.39 8.01
CA PRO A 182 -7.30 13.38 9.10
C PRO A 182 -8.55 12.54 8.78
N ARG A 183 -8.73 12.22 7.50
CA ARG A 183 -9.95 11.65 6.93
C ARG A 183 -10.04 10.12 7.06
N TRP A 184 -8.96 9.42 7.43
CA TRP A 184 -8.91 7.95 7.34
C TRP A 184 -8.48 7.25 8.64
N LYS A 185 -9.33 6.31 9.08
CA LYS A 185 -9.13 5.49 10.28
C LYS A 185 -7.95 4.53 10.10
N VAL A 186 -6.95 4.63 10.98
CA VAL A 186 -5.79 3.73 11.01
C VAL A 186 -6.15 2.46 11.79
N PHE A 187 -5.70 1.30 11.30
CA PHE A 187 -5.72 0.04 12.03
C PHE A 187 -4.28 -0.22 12.52
N ASP A 188 -4.09 -0.50 13.81
CA ASP A 188 -2.79 -0.84 14.45
C ASP A 188 -2.29 -2.26 14.09
N VAL A 189 -2.62 -2.69 12.88
CA VAL A 189 -2.29 -4.03 12.37
C VAL A 189 -0.93 -4.02 11.67
N HIS A 190 -0.46 -2.84 11.23
CA HIS A 190 0.81 -2.63 10.53
C HIS A 190 1.87 -2.01 11.44
N ASP A 191 3.14 -2.33 11.22
CA ASP A 191 4.28 -1.65 11.84
C ASP A 191 4.78 -0.53 10.92
N TRP A 192 4.10 0.61 10.97
CA TRP A 192 4.44 1.77 10.16
C TRP A 192 5.85 2.32 10.42
N THR A 193 6.38 2.13 11.64
CA THR A 193 7.73 2.60 11.98
C THR A 193 8.76 1.74 11.26
N PHE A 194 8.62 0.42 11.36
CA PHE A 194 9.48 -0.52 10.65
C PHE A 194 9.43 -0.30 9.13
N GLU A 195 8.22 -0.22 8.54
CA GLU A 195 8.08 -0.01 7.10
C GLU A 195 8.79 1.28 6.65
N ARG A 196 8.64 2.38 7.39
CA ARG A 196 9.27 3.65 7.05
C ARG A 196 10.78 3.62 7.19
N ALA A 197 11.31 3.02 8.26
CA ALA A 197 12.75 2.87 8.44
C ALA A 197 13.35 2.06 7.29
N PHE A 198 12.68 0.96 6.91
CA PHE A 198 13.12 0.11 5.81
C PHE A 198 13.08 0.84 4.46
N LEU A 199 11.98 1.53 4.13
CA LEU A 199 11.89 2.31 2.89
C LEU A 199 12.91 3.44 2.85
N ARG A 200 13.20 4.08 3.99
CA ARG A 200 14.27 5.08 4.07
C ARG A 200 15.62 4.48 3.71
N LEU A 201 15.96 3.31 4.28
CA LEU A 201 17.21 2.61 3.97
C LEU A 201 17.33 2.19 2.50
N LEU A 202 16.22 1.88 1.83
CA LEU A 202 16.21 1.62 0.38
C LEU A 202 16.42 2.90 -0.43
N ALA A 203 15.80 4.01 -0.02
CA ALA A 203 15.96 5.30 -0.69
C ALA A 203 17.39 5.84 -0.55
N ASP A 204 18.00 5.72 0.63
CA ASP A 204 19.40 6.12 0.87
C ASP A 204 20.41 5.26 0.08
N ARG A 205 19.97 4.11 -0.45
CA ARG A 205 20.76 3.22 -1.32
C ARG A 205 20.35 3.31 -2.79
N GLU A 206 19.51 4.28 -3.13
CA GLU A 206 19.01 4.52 -4.49
C GLU A 206 18.24 3.34 -5.11
N VAL A 207 17.83 2.36 -4.30
CA VAL A 207 17.00 1.22 -4.75
C VAL A 207 15.57 1.67 -5.07
N ILE A 208 15.11 2.73 -4.40
CA ILE A 208 13.82 3.37 -4.66
C ILE A 208 13.98 4.88 -4.68
N THR A 209 13.08 5.59 -5.37
CA THR A 209 13.01 7.05 -5.34
C THR A 209 11.66 7.51 -4.81
N ASN A 210 11.63 8.57 -3.98
CA ASN A 210 10.37 9.15 -3.52
C ASN A 210 9.97 10.33 -4.40
N PHE A 211 8.80 10.23 -5.05
CA PHE A 211 8.24 11.33 -5.83
C PHE A 211 7.61 12.37 -4.89
N GLY A 212 8.02 13.63 -5.05
CA GLY A 212 7.47 14.75 -4.27
C GLY A 212 7.88 14.79 -2.80
N GLN A 213 8.86 13.99 -2.37
CA GLN A 213 9.36 13.99 -1.00
C GLN A 213 10.78 14.54 -0.94
N LEU A 214 10.90 15.83 -0.58
CA LEU A 214 12.15 16.44 -0.13
C LEU A 214 12.51 15.88 1.24
N THR A 215 13.17 14.72 1.27
CA THR A 215 13.67 14.14 2.51
C THR A 215 15.16 14.00 2.46
N SER A 216 15.86 15.11 2.69
CA SER A 216 17.19 15.13 3.30
C SER A 216 17.57 16.50 3.88
N ALA A 217 16.79 17.57 3.63
CA ALA A 217 17.16 18.93 3.99
C ALA A 217 17.68 19.13 5.44
N ARG A 218 17.12 18.52 6.48
CA ARG A 218 17.57 18.82 7.86
C ARG A 218 18.93 18.24 8.22
N PHE A 219 19.14 16.96 7.93
CA PHE A 219 20.44 16.33 8.19
C PHE A 219 21.50 16.94 7.28
N GLU A 220 21.18 17.15 6.00
CA GLU A 220 22.09 17.82 5.05
C GLU A 220 22.43 19.25 5.46
N ILE A 221 21.45 20.07 5.88
CA ILE A 221 21.69 21.43 6.39
C ILE A 221 22.62 21.37 7.60
N LEU A 222 22.39 20.45 8.54
CA LEU A 222 23.23 20.30 9.72
C LEU A 222 24.65 19.83 9.35
N SER A 223 24.79 18.86 8.45
CA SER A 223 26.09 18.40 7.96
C SER A 223 26.85 19.49 7.20
N GLN A 224 26.15 20.37 6.48
CA GLN A 224 26.76 21.52 5.81
C GLN A 224 27.22 22.61 6.79
N GLN A 225 26.47 22.82 7.88
CA GLN A 225 26.76 23.83 8.91
C GLN A 225 27.81 23.36 9.91
N PHE A 226 27.85 22.06 10.22
CA PHE A 226 28.78 21.43 11.16
C PHE A 226 29.63 20.38 10.44
N GLN A 227 30.56 20.86 9.61
CA GLN A 227 31.43 20.00 8.79
C GLN A 227 32.47 19.23 9.61
N ASP A 228 32.73 19.67 10.83
CA ASP A 228 33.61 19.07 11.83
C ASP A 228 32.92 18.00 12.68
N ALA A 229 31.57 17.96 12.70
CA ALA A 229 30.80 16.96 13.42
C ALA A 229 30.64 15.67 12.58
N SER A 230 30.78 14.52 13.23
CA SER A 230 30.49 13.23 12.63
C SER A 230 28.98 13.04 12.39
N ALA A 231 28.62 12.18 11.44
CA ALA A 231 27.24 11.79 11.20
C ALA A 231 26.56 11.21 12.46
N ALA A 232 27.32 10.50 13.30
CA ALA A 232 26.82 9.93 14.55
C ALA A 232 26.46 11.02 15.57
N GLU A 233 27.28 12.06 15.70
CA GLU A 233 27.01 13.19 16.60
C GLU A 233 25.75 13.97 16.16
N ILE A 234 25.66 14.29 14.87
CA ILE A 234 24.46 14.96 14.30
C ILE A 234 23.21 14.10 14.53
N GLN A 235 23.30 12.78 14.27
CA GLN A 235 22.18 11.87 14.47
C GLN A 235 21.79 11.74 15.96
N SER A 236 22.76 11.74 16.88
CA SER A 236 22.50 11.72 18.33
C SER A 236 21.74 12.97 18.76
N ALA A 237 22.21 14.15 18.36
CA ALA A 237 21.56 15.42 18.69
C ALA A 237 20.11 15.50 18.13
N ILE A 238 19.89 15.01 16.91
CA ILE A 238 18.55 14.91 16.32
C ILE A 238 17.68 13.93 17.12
N ASN A 239 18.22 12.75 17.47
CA ASN A 239 17.47 11.72 18.18
C ASN A 239 17.08 12.17 19.59
N GLU A 240 17.98 12.80 20.34
CA GLU A 240 17.70 13.37 21.66
C GLU A 240 16.61 14.44 21.58
N THR A 241 16.72 15.36 20.61
CA THR A 241 15.71 16.40 20.38
C THR A 241 14.35 15.79 20.00
N LEU A 242 14.34 14.73 19.19
CA LEU A 242 13.10 14.02 18.84
C LEU A 242 12.50 13.29 20.04
N ALA A 243 13.32 12.66 20.89
CA ALA A 243 12.88 11.98 22.10
C ALA A 243 12.22 12.96 23.06
N ALA A 244 12.87 14.08 23.37
CA ALA A 244 12.32 15.13 24.22
C ALA A 244 10.96 15.64 23.68
N ARG A 245 10.86 15.87 22.36
CA ARG A 245 9.59 16.28 21.73
C ARG A 245 8.49 15.22 21.81
N LEU A 246 8.84 13.94 21.78
CA LEU A 246 7.87 12.86 21.94
C LEU A 246 7.39 12.79 23.39
N ASP A 247 8.28 12.95 24.37
CA ASP A 247 7.92 13.02 25.79
C ASP A 247 6.97 14.19 26.06
N ASP A 248 7.28 15.37 25.52
CA ASP A 248 6.39 16.53 25.59
C ASP A 248 5.02 16.23 24.95
N ALA A 249 5.00 15.57 23.80
CA ALA A 249 3.75 15.21 23.12
C ALA A 249 2.94 14.19 23.93
N LEU A 250 3.59 13.21 24.57
CA LEU A 250 2.95 12.24 25.45
C LEU A 250 2.35 12.92 26.68
N ALA A 251 3.06 13.87 27.30
CA ALA A 251 2.53 14.67 28.41
C ALA A 251 1.28 15.46 28.01
N HIS A 252 1.25 16.04 26.80
CA HIS A 252 0.07 16.71 26.27
C HIS A 252 -1.08 15.73 25.99
N ILE A 253 -0.79 14.53 25.47
CA ILE A 253 -1.79 13.48 25.27
C ILE A 253 -2.37 13.02 26.61
N ASP A 254 -1.55 12.85 27.65
CA ASP A 254 -2.01 12.49 28.99
C ASP A 254 -2.87 13.58 29.61
N SER A 255 -2.51 14.84 29.41
CA SER A 255 -3.34 15.99 29.78
C SER A 255 -4.69 15.97 29.07
N LEU A 256 -4.73 15.78 27.75
CA LEU A 256 -5.97 15.65 26.98
C LEU A 256 -6.80 14.43 27.39
N MET A 257 -6.14 13.30 27.67
CA MET A 257 -6.78 12.10 28.18
C MET A 257 -7.40 12.38 29.55
N SER A 258 -6.72 13.13 30.42
CA SER A 258 -7.24 13.50 31.74
C SER A 258 -8.49 14.37 31.64
N ILE A 259 -8.49 15.37 30.75
CA ILE A 259 -9.62 16.29 30.52
C ILE A 259 -10.82 15.54 29.91
N THR A 260 -10.57 14.59 29.02
CA THR A 260 -11.63 13.82 28.34
C THR A 260 -12.15 12.62 29.13
N LYS A 261 -11.66 12.35 30.36
CA LYS A 261 -12.09 11.20 31.19
C LYS A 261 -13.61 11.14 31.36
N TRP A 262 -14.25 12.26 31.67
CA TRP A 262 -15.70 12.32 31.90
C TRP A 262 -16.52 12.13 30.61
N GLN A 263 -16.08 12.72 29.50
CA GLN A 263 -16.70 12.51 28.19
C GLN A 263 -16.58 11.05 27.71
N ARG A 264 -15.44 10.39 28.00
CA ARG A 264 -15.24 8.96 27.70
C ARG A 264 -16.09 8.04 28.58
N ALA A 265 -16.31 8.40 29.84
CA ALA A 265 -17.23 7.69 30.74
C ALA A 265 -18.70 7.77 30.25
N LEU A 266 -19.13 8.94 29.80
CA LEU A 266 -20.46 9.12 29.19
C LEU A 266 -20.59 8.34 27.87
N ASN A 267 -19.59 8.40 27.00
CA ASN A 267 -19.59 7.66 25.74
C ASN A 267 -19.59 6.14 25.93
N SER A 268 -18.88 5.61 26.93
CA SER A 268 -18.83 4.16 27.19
C SER A 268 -20.16 3.64 27.75
N ALA A 269 -20.84 4.41 28.59
CA ALA A 269 -22.20 4.13 29.04
C ALA A 269 -23.19 4.09 27.86
N PHE A 270 -23.17 5.10 26.99
CA PHE A 270 -24.00 5.13 25.78
C PHE A 270 -23.70 3.98 24.81
N ARG A 271 -22.44 3.55 24.71
CA ARG A 271 -22.03 2.46 23.82
C ARG A 271 -22.46 1.08 24.33
N ARG A 272 -22.62 0.90 25.65
CA ARG A 272 -23.26 -0.28 26.25
C ARG A 272 -24.76 -0.36 25.96
N ILE A 273 -25.40 0.79 25.73
CA ILE A 273 -26.84 0.89 25.43
C ILE A 273 -27.10 0.78 23.91
N ARG A 274 -26.09 0.99 23.05
CA ARG A 274 -26.26 0.86 21.59
C ARG A 274 -26.46 -0.60 21.17
N PRO A 275 -27.50 -0.91 20.36
CA PRO A 275 -27.75 -2.26 19.89
C PRO A 275 -26.63 -2.78 18.98
N LYS A 276 -26.27 -4.07 19.12
CA LYS A 276 -25.23 -4.75 18.33
C LYS A 276 -25.48 -4.59 16.83
N THR A 277 -24.44 -4.20 16.09
CA THR A 277 -24.48 -4.04 14.63
C THR A 277 -24.63 -5.39 13.91
N ARG A 278 -25.20 -5.41 12.69
CA ARG A 278 -25.38 -6.62 11.86
C ARG A 278 -24.10 -7.46 11.70
N LYS A 279 -22.92 -6.81 11.65
CA LYS A 279 -21.60 -7.46 11.52
C LYS A 279 -21.15 -8.21 12.78
N GLN A 280 -21.58 -7.76 13.96
CA GLN A 280 -21.35 -8.47 15.22
C GLN A 280 -22.30 -9.65 15.37
N ARG A 281 -23.55 -9.51 14.90
CA ARG A 281 -24.53 -10.62 14.92
C ARG A 281 -24.13 -11.79 14.00
N SER A 282 -23.45 -11.51 12.88
CA SER A 282 -22.95 -12.59 12.00
C SER A 282 -21.73 -13.31 12.56
N LEU A 283 -20.86 -12.61 13.32
CA LEU A 283 -19.70 -13.22 13.98
C LEU A 283 -20.10 -14.07 15.20
N ASP A 284 -21.12 -13.65 15.94
CA ASP A 284 -21.65 -14.41 17.09
C ASP A 284 -22.43 -15.67 16.66
N ARG A 285 -22.86 -15.77 15.39
CA ARG A 285 -23.61 -16.93 14.86
C ARG A 285 -22.71 -18.07 14.34
N ASN A 286 -21.41 -17.81 14.21
CA ASN A 286 -20.38 -18.74 13.73
C ASN A 286 -19.39 -19.13 14.85
N LYS A 287 -19.76 -18.90 16.11
CA LYS A 287 -19.15 -19.51 17.30
C LYS A 287 -20.10 -20.57 17.83
#